data_AF-A0A264Y7C3-F1
#
_entry.id   AF-A0A264Y7C3-F1
#
_cell.length_a   1.000
_cell.length_b   1.000
_cell.length_c   1.000
_cell.angle_alpha   90.00
_cell.angle_beta   90.00
_cell.angle_gamma   90.00
#
_symmetry.space_group_name_H-M   'P 1'
#
loop_
_entity.id
_entity.type
_entity.pdbx_description
1 polymer ?
#
loop_
_entity_poly.entity_id
_entity_poly.type
_entity_poly.pdbx_seq_one_letter_code
_entity_poly.pdbx_strand_id
1 'polypeptide(L)' 'MDKITREEALKRWESAKKQKKNMVERMREMLYEEYKARTGEEPVSFNVLI' A
#
# COMPACT_ATOMS: atom_id res chain seq x y z
N MET A 1 -7.55 27.02 15.41
CA MET A 1 -7.07 25.64 15.16
C MET A 1 -5.77 25.48 15.89
N ASP A 2 -5.76 24.66 16.94
CA ASP A 2 -4.51 24.35 17.63
C ASP A 2 -3.56 23.65 16.66
N LYS A 3 -2.32 24.15 16.62
CA LYS A 3 -1.27 23.57 15.79
C LYS A 3 -0.93 22.20 16.36
N ILE A 4 -0.92 21.17 15.50
CA ILE A 4 -0.51 19.83 15.92
C ILE A 4 0.95 19.87 16.39
N THR A 5 1.26 19.13 17.45
CA THR A 5 2.66 18.99 17.89
C THR A 5 3.44 18.17 16.87
N ARG A 6 4.76 18.32 16.86
CA ARG A 6 5.65 17.53 15.99
C ARG A 6 5.48 16.02 16.23
N GLU A 7 5.34 15.61 17.49
CA GLU A 7 5.15 14.20 17.87
C GLU A 7 3.83 13.65 17.32
N GLU A 8 2.74 14.40 17.46
CA GLU A 8 1.44 14.03 16.92
C GLU A 8 1.47 13.97 15.37
N ALA A 9 2.16 14.90 14.72
CA ALA A 9 2.37 14.87 13.27
C ALA A 9 3.12 13.62 12.81
N LEU A 10 4.20 13.25 13.51
CA LEU A 10 4.99 12.06 13.19
C LEU A 10 4.17 10.78 13.40
N LYS A 11 3.41 10.69 14.49
CA LYS A 11 2.53 9.55 14.76
C LYS A 11 1.48 9.37 13.68
N ARG A 12 0.86 10.46 13.21
CA ARG A 12 -0.10 10.44 12.11
C ARG A 12 0.55 10.02 10.80
N TRP A 13 1.74 10.52 10.50
CA TRP A 13 2.48 10.16 9.30
C TRP A 13 2.82 8.67 9.27
N GLU A 14 3.35 8.11 10.37
CA GLU A 14 3.66 6.68 10.48
C GLU A 14 2.40 5.80 10.35
N SER A 15 1.30 6.22 10.97
CA SER A 15 0.00 5.53 10.84
C SER A 15 -0.49 5.51 9.39
N ALA A 16 -0.47 6.66 8.70
CA ALA A 16 -0.88 6.77 7.31
C ALA A 16 0.02 5.95 6.38
N LYS A 17 1.34 5.97 6.63
CA LYS A 17 2.32 5.16 5.89
C LYS A 17 2.05 3.66 6.05
N LYS A 18 1.76 3.21 7.27
CA LYS A 18 1.40 1.81 7.56
C LYS A 18 0.10 1.42 6.86
N GLN A 19 -0.92 2.27 6.91
CA GLN A 19 -2.19 2.03 6.20
C GLN A 19 -1.99 1.92 4.69
N LYS A 20 -1.22 2.85 4.09
CA LYS A 20 -0.91 2.81 2.65
C LYS A 20 -0.17 1.52 2.29
N LYS A 21 0.84 1.11 3.08
CA LYS A 21 1.56 -0.14 2.85
C LYS A 21 0.63 -1.37 2.89
N ASN A 22 -0.25 -1.45 3.88
CA ASN A 22 -1.22 -2.56 3.99
C ASN A 22 -2.25 -2.58 2.86
N MET A 23 -2.62 -1.42 2.32
CA MET A 23 -3.49 -1.33 1.14
C MET A 23 -2.76 -1.83 -0.12
N VAL A 24 -1.53 -1.38 -0.31
CA VAL A 24 -0.71 -1.74 -1.47
C VAL A 24 -0.42 -3.24 -1.52
N GLU A 25 -0.10 -3.88 -0.38
CA GLU A 25 0.12 -5.33 -0.35
C GLU A 25 -1.13 -6.13 -0.71
N ARG A 26 -2.29 -5.76 -0.16
CA ARG A 26 -3.56 -6.41 -0.53
C ARG A 26 -3.87 -6.26 -2.02
N MET A 27 -3.61 -5.09 -2.59
CA MET A 27 -3.78 -4.86 -4.02
C MET A 27 -2.82 -5.71 -4.86
N ARG A 28 -1.57 -5.85 -4.41
CA ARG A 28 -0.58 -6.72 -5.05
C ARG A 28 -1.04 -8.18 -5.07
N GLU A 29 -1.48 -8.69 -3.92
CA GLU A 29 -1.97 -10.08 -3.78
C GLU A 29 -3.13 -10.35 -4.74
N MET A 30 -4.16 -9.49 -4.73
CA MET A 30 -5.31 -9.63 -5.62
C MET A 30 -4.91 -9.63 -7.10
N LEU A 31 -4.08 -8.68 -7.52
CA LEU A 31 -3.66 -8.57 -8.92
C LEU A 31 -2.76 -9.75 -9.35
N TYR A 32 -1.98 -10.28 -8.41
CA TYR A 32 -1.13 -11.44 -8.69
C TYR A 32 -1.97 -12.70 -8.91
N GLU A 33 -2.98 -12.91 -8.06
CA GLU A 33 -3.94 -14.00 -8.21
C GLU A 33 -4.72 -13.89 -9.53
N GLU A 34 -5.22 -12.69 -9.86
CA GLU A 34 -5.92 -12.45 -11.12
C GLU A 34 -5.04 -12.66 -12.36
N TYR A 35 -3.78 -12.20 -12.32
CA TYR A 35 -2.82 -12.40 -13.41
C TYR A 35 -2.61 -13.89 -13.64
N LYS A 36 -2.29 -14.63 -12.58
CA LYS A 36 -2.05 -16.07 -12.65
C LYS A 36 -3.28 -16.84 -13.12
N ALA A 37 -4.47 -16.46 -12.68
CA ALA A 37 -5.72 -17.07 -13.14
C ALA A 37 -5.97 -16.83 -14.64
N ARG A 38 -5.58 -15.66 -15.17
CA ARG A 38 -5.80 -15.30 -16.57
C ARG A 38 -4.76 -15.87 -17.52
N THR A 39 -3.49 -15.91 -17.11
CA THR A 39 -2.36 -16.26 -18.00
C THR A 39 -1.74 -17.62 -17.70
N GLY A 40 -1.94 -18.15 -16.49
CA GLY A 40 -1.21 -19.31 -15.99
C GLY A 40 0.24 -19.03 -15.58
N GLU A 41 0.70 -17.79 -15.68
CA GLU A 41 2.08 -17.38 -15.40
C GLU A 41 2.20 -16.69 -14.03
N GLU A 42 3.42 -16.72 -13.46
CA GLU A 42 3.72 -15.96 -12.25
C GLU A 42 4.05 -14.49 -12.59
N PRO A 43 3.44 -13.52 -11.90
CA PRO A 43 3.70 -12.10 -12.11
C PRO A 43 5.09 -11.68 -11.58
N VAL A 44 5.84 -10.95 -12.41
CA VAL A 44 7.24 -10.56 -12.12
C VAL A 44 7.34 -9.31 -11.26
N SER A 45 6.46 -8.32 -11.50
CA SER A 45 6.49 -7.05 -10.77
C SER A 45 5.10 -6.42 -10.70
N PHE A 46 4.92 -5.58 -9.69
CA PHE A 46 3.73 -4.76 -9.52
C PHE A 46 4.17 -3.32 -9.22
N ASN A 47 3.54 -2.37 -9.92
CA ASN A 47 3.87 -0.96 -9.83
C ASN A 47 2.67 -0.20 -9.28
N VAL A 48 2.94 0.77 -8.40
CA VAL A 48 1.95 1.74 -7.93
C VAL A 48 2.25 3.05 -8.63
N LEU A 49 1.28 3.58 -9.37
CA LEU A 49 1.34 4.95 -9.87
C LEU A 49 1.18 5.90 -8.69
N ILE A 50 2.14 6.80 -8.49
CA ILE A 50 2.23 7.73 -7.35
C ILE A 50 1.86 9.12 -7.82
#